data_AF-A0A0C2G3L7-F1
#
_entry.id   AF-A0A0C2G3L7-F1
#
_cell.length_a   1.000
_cell.length_b   1.000
_cell.length_c   1.000
_cell.angle_alpha   90.00
_cell.angle_beta   90.00
_cell.angle_gamma   90.00
#
_symmetry.space_group_name_H-M   'P 1'
#
loop_
_entity.id
_entity.type
_entity.pdbx_description
1 polymer ?
#
loop_
_entity_poly.entity_id
_entity_poly.type
_entity_poly.pdbx_seq_one_letter_code
_entity_poly.pdbx_strand_id
1 'polypeptide(L)'
;MKVDKKMESLVNAYEDWSTASAKYGFSSRLDGARQQRATKFTALMSDRLYGARKLPVQMGEGGAKHAYTYKDLVISCTYNAKSCNETDFREFYDPTYGICQMFNIEGNYSSSRAGPLYGLRMVIRTDQAKYLPWTETAGMVMSIHGKDEAPFPDVFGYFAAPGTATSMGVRFVETSRLPHPYGTCTKEELLAGKHYNGTYQVESCFRNCLQEKIVADCGCYDPAYSFINDGTIKSCDDVGDSLLNCKFSVIGG
;
A
#
# COMPACT_ATOMS: atom_id res chain seq x y z
N MET A 1 -6.64 20.78 -5.04
CA MET A 1 -6.84 20.14 -3.73
C MET A 1 -8.18 20.66 -3.21
N LYS A 2 -9.25 19.86 -3.15
CA LYS A 2 -10.35 20.14 -2.20
C LYS A 2 -10.16 19.13 -1.10
N VAL A 3 -9.30 19.51 -0.18
CA VAL A 3 -8.87 18.69 0.93
C VAL A 3 -9.95 18.81 1.99
N ASP A 4 -10.33 17.70 2.62
CA ASP A 4 -11.21 17.73 3.79
C ASP A 4 -10.63 18.77 4.78
N LYS A 5 -11.45 19.65 5.37
CA LYS A 5 -11.00 20.64 6.37
C LYS A 5 -10.16 20.00 7.48
N LYS A 6 -10.42 18.73 7.82
CA LYS A 6 -9.63 17.93 8.76
C LYS A 6 -8.17 17.80 8.29
N MET A 7 -7.93 17.55 7.00
CA MET A 7 -6.60 17.39 6.40
C MET A 7 -5.84 18.70 6.23
N GLU A 8 -6.49 19.77 5.76
CA GLU A 8 -5.83 21.08 5.66
C GLU A 8 -5.33 21.52 7.04
N SER A 9 -6.15 21.30 8.09
CA SER A 9 -5.73 21.56 9.46
C SER A 9 -4.54 20.72 9.94
N LEU A 10 -4.32 19.53 9.35
CA LEU A 10 -3.26 18.60 9.74
C LEU A 10 -1.96 18.85 8.99
N VAL A 11 -2.04 19.13 7.68
CA VAL A 11 -0.90 19.57 6.88
C VAL A 11 -0.37 20.89 7.42
N ASN A 12 -1.23 21.88 7.65
CA ASN A 12 -0.83 23.17 8.22
C ASN A 12 -0.22 23.00 9.62
N ALA A 13 -0.79 22.13 10.48
CA ALA A 13 -0.23 21.84 11.80
C ALA A 13 1.15 21.17 11.75
N TYR A 14 1.47 20.46 10.68
CA TYR A 14 2.83 19.95 10.45
C TYR A 14 3.76 21.04 9.94
N GLU A 15 3.34 21.76 8.89
CA GLU A 15 4.17 22.73 8.17
C GLU A 15 4.52 23.98 8.99
N ASP A 16 3.64 24.40 9.91
CA ASP A 16 3.84 25.69 10.58
C ASP A 16 4.94 25.70 11.65
N TRP A 17 5.43 24.54 12.14
CA TRP A 17 6.43 24.33 13.24
C TRP A 17 6.20 25.09 14.57
N SER A 18 5.51 26.23 14.55
CA SER A 18 5.30 27.25 15.57
C SER A 18 3.99 27.04 16.33
N THR A 19 3.05 26.32 15.72
CA THR A 19 1.84 25.79 16.38
C THR A 19 1.71 24.29 16.15
N ALA A 20 2.81 23.56 16.38
CA ALA A 20 2.87 22.52 17.40
C ALA A 20 1.52 22.10 18.04
N SER A 21 0.57 21.61 17.25
CA SER A 21 -0.77 21.32 17.74
C SER A 21 -0.66 20.12 18.68
N ALA A 22 -0.80 20.37 19.99
CA ALA A 22 -0.86 19.34 21.02
C ALA A 22 -1.94 18.30 20.71
N LYS A 23 -2.93 18.65 19.88
CA LYS A 23 -4.01 17.80 19.40
C LYS A 23 -3.54 16.66 18.49
N TYR A 24 -2.44 16.84 17.77
CA TYR A 24 -1.95 15.87 16.77
C TYR A 24 -0.48 15.45 16.96
N GLY A 25 0.25 16.11 17.86
CA GLY A 25 1.56 15.66 18.34
C GLY A 25 2.75 16.05 17.47
N PHE A 26 2.63 17.08 16.62
CA PHE A 26 3.69 17.49 15.70
C PHE A 26 4.76 18.45 16.29
N SER A 27 4.67 18.77 17.58
CA SER A 27 5.42 19.83 18.26
C SER A 27 6.84 19.48 18.77
N SER A 28 7.23 18.21 18.77
CA SER A 28 8.47 17.71 19.41
C SER A 28 9.37 16.95 18.41
N ARG A 29 10.45 16.29 18.87
CA ARG A 29 11.25 15.38 18.04
C ARG A 29 10.41 14.15 17.62
N LEU A 30 10.66 13.59 16.43
CA LEU A 30 10.05 12.33 16.00
C LEU A 30 10.47 11.19 16.93
N ASP A 31 9.52 10.63 17.67
CA ASP A 31 9.65 9.37 18.40
C ASP A 31 8.85 8.26 17.70
N GLY A 32 9.04 7.00 18.12
CA GLY A 32 8.39 5.86 17.48
C GLY A 32 6.86 5.91 17.52
N ALA A 33 6.27 6.43 18.61
CA ALA A 33 4.83 6.57 18.75
C ALA A 33 4.27 7.62 17.78
N ARG A 34 4.98 8.72 17.57
CA ARG A 34 4.62 9.75 16.59
C ARG A 34 4.72 9.22 15.16
N GLN A 35 5.78 8.46 14.85
CA GLN A 35 5.92 7.85 13.52
C GLN A 35 4.74 6.92 13.21
N GLN A 36 4.35 6.07 14.16
CA GLN A 36 3.18 5.19 14.02
C GLN A 36 1.88 5.98 13.77
N ARG A 37 1.68 7.11 14.47
CA ARG A 37 0.50 7.97 14.24
C ARG A 37 0.51 8.59 12.85
N ALA A 38 1.66 9.03 12.35
CA ALA A 38 1.80 9.66 11.04
C ALA A 38 1.58 8.67 9.88
N THR A 39 2.19 7.48 9.94
CA THR A 39 1.96 6.39 8.97
C THR A 39 0.48 6.02 8.91
N LYS A 40 -0.14 5.88 10.08
CA LYS A 40 -1.54 5.55 10.18
C LYS A 40 -2.45 6.64 9.62
N PHE A 41 -2.15 7.90 9.92
CA PHE A 41 -2.85 9.02 9.34
C PHE A 41 -2.77 9.02 7.81
N THR A 42 -1.61 8.66 7.26
CA THR A 42 -1.44 8.48 5.81
C THR A 42 -2.39 7.42 5.26
N ALA A 43 -2.47 6.25 5.90
CA ALA A 43 -3.36 5.16 5.46
C ALA A 43 -4.84 5.56 5.49
N LEU A 44 -5.30 6.19 6.58
CA LEU A 44 -6.66 6.72 6.71
C LEU A 44 -7.01 7.67 5.56
N MET A 45 -6.08 8.55 5.23
CA MET A 45 -6.31 9.57 4.22
C MET A 45 -6.25 9.01 2.81
N SER A 46 -5.36 8.04 2.60
CA SER A 46 -5.31 7.25 1.38
C SER A 46 -6.65 6.59 1.11
N ASP A 47 -7.26 5.96 2.13
CA ASP A 47 -8.55 5.26 2.00
C ASP A 47 -9.70 6.20 1.64
N ARG A 48 -9.80 7.33 2.34
CA ARG A 48 -10.81 8.36 2.06
C ARG A 48 -10.70 8.92 0.65
N LEU A 49 -9.48 9.26 0.22
CA LEU A 49 -9.22 9.81 -1.11
C LEU A 49 -9.47 8.76 -2.19
N TYR A 50 -9.10 7.49 -1.95
CA TYR A 50 -9.35 6.39 -2.86
C TYR A 50 -10.85 6.12 -3.03
N GLY A 51 -11.64 6.16 -1.95
CA GLY A 51 -13.10 6.09 -2.00
C GLY A 51 -13.72 7.25 -2.79
N ALA A 52 -13.27 8.47 -2.53
CA ALA A 52 -13.74 9.67 -3.23
C ALA A 52 -13.33 9.73 -4.72
N ARG A 53 -12.28 9.00 -5.13
CA ARG A 53 -11.88 8.84 -6.53
C ARG A 53 -12.96 8.16 -7.37
N LYS A 54 -13.77 7.27 -6.77
CA LYS A 54 -14.78 6.45 -7.46
C LYS A 54 -16.16 7.12 -7.60
N LEU A 55 -16.37 8.30 -6.99
CA LEU A 55 -17.68 8.97 -7.00
C LEU A 55 -17.91 9.77 -8.31
N PRO A 56 -19.11 9.67 -8.94
CA PRO A 56 -19.47 10.49 -10.09
C PRO A 56 -19.80 11.92 -9.62
N VAL A 57 -18.97 12.89 -9.98
CA VAL A 57 -19.20 14.30 -9.63
C VAL A 57 -20.09 14.96 -10.68
N GLN A 58 -21.29 15.40 -10.26
CA GLN A 58 -22.12 16.34 -11.01
C GLN A 58 -21.41 17.71 -11.04
N MET A 59 -21.11 18.21 -12.24
CA MET A 59 -20.38 19.46 -12.54
C MET A 59 -18.84 19.35 -12.53
N GLY A 60 -18.27 19.03 -13.71
CA GLY A 60 -16.97 19.53 -14.18
C GLY A 60 -15.73 19.17 -13.35
N GLU A 61 -14.90 18.28 -13.91
CA GLU A 61 -13.59 17.81 -13.42
C GLU A 61 -13.57 16.89 -12.19
N GLY A 62 -13.83 15.60 -12.45
CA GLY A 62 -13.13 14.44 -11.87
C GLY A 62 -13.25 14.16 -10.36
N GLY A 63 -13.41 12.89 -9.98
CA GLY A 63 -13.27 12.46 -8.58
C GLY A 63 -11.94 12.90 -7.93
N ALA A 64 -11.79 12.67 -6.62
CA ALA A 64 -10.61 13.11 -5.90
C ALA A 64 -9.30 12.58 -6.54
N LYS A 65 -8.33 13.48 -6.78
CA LYS A 65 -6.98 13.09 -7.22
C LYS A 65 -6.27 12.42 -6.06
N HIS A 66 -5.94 11.14 -6.21
CA HIS A 66 -5.30 10.30 -5.19
C HIS A 66 -4.10 9.58 -5.80
N ALA A 67 -2.95 9.71 -5.12
CA ALA A 67 -1.67 9.12 -5.50
C ALA A 67 -1.16 9.47 -6.91
N TYR A 68 -0.03 8.88 -7.29
CA TYR A 68 0.58 9.06 -8.59
C TYR A 68 0.07 8.02 -9.59
N THR A 69 -0.22 8.46 -10.81
CA THR A 69 -0.56 7.58 -11.94
C THR A 69 0.72 7.00 -12.59
N TYR A 70 0.56 6.05 -13.51
CA TYR A 70 1.68 5.53 -14.31
C TYR A 70 2.46 6.67 -14.99
N LYS A 71 1.77 7.65 -15.58
CA LYS A 71 2.38 8.80 -16.27
C LYS A 71 3.08 9.78 -15.33
N ASP A 72 2.69 9.77 -14.05
CA ASP A 72 3.37 10.58 -13.06
C ASP A 72 4.70 9.95 -12.62
N LEU A 73 4.76 8.62 -12.53
CA LEU A 73 5.92 7.87 -12.03
C LEU A 73 6.89 7.44 -13.12
N VAL A 74 6.42 6.85 -14.21
CA VAL A 74 7.26 6.11 -15.16
C VAL A 74 7.72 7.03 -16.29
N ILE A 75 9.03 7.27 -16.36
CA ILE A 75 9.69 8.02 -17.45
C ILE A 75 10.00 7.09 -18.62
N SER A 76 10.49 5.89 -18.34
CA SER A 76 10.88 4.89 -19.34
C SER A 76 10.63 3.49 -18.81
N CYS A 77 10.19 2.60 -19.69
CA CYS A 77 9.96 1.18 -19.40
C CYS A 77 10.46 0.35 -20.57
N THR A 78 11.29 -0.66 -20.29
CA THR A 78 11.63 -1.70 -21.27
C THR A 78 11.65 -3.08 -20.62
N TYR A 79 11.27 -4.09 -21.39
CA TYR A 79 11.39 -5.51 -21.03
C TYR A 79 11.85 -6.28 -22.26
N ASN A 80 12.83 -7.19 -22.13
CA ASN A 80 13.44 -7.86 -23.29
C ASN A 80 13.89 -6.89 -24.40
N ALA A 81 14.48 -5.75 -24.01
CA ALA A 81 14.87 -4.65 -24.91
C ALA A 81 13.74 -4.04 -25.78
N LYS A 82 12.47 -4.34 -25.48
CA LYS A 82 11.30 -3.73 -26.12
C LYS A 82 10.65 -2.75 -25.15
N SER A 83 10.13 -1.65 -25.67
CA SER A 83 9.38 -0.69 -24.86
C SER A 83 8.10 -1.32 -24.32
N CYS A 84 7.85 -1.13 -23.02
CA CYS A 84 6.55 -1.38 -22.39
C CYS A 84 5.79 -0.06 -22.22
N ASN A 85 4.48 -0.15 -22.05
CA ASN A 85 3.58 0.99 -21.92
C ASN A 85 2.63 0.81 -20.73
N GLU A 86 1.79 1.81 -20.48
CA GLU A 86 0.81 1.81 -19.38
C GLU A 86 -0.16 0.62 -19.42
N THR A 87 -0.45 0.04 -20.59
CA THR A 87 -1.36 -1.11 -20.73
C THR A 87 -0.75 -2.42 -20.23
N ASP A 88 0.58 -2.46 -20.07
CA ASP A 88 1.31 -3.60 -19.48
C ASP A 88 1.25 -3.60 -17.95
N PHE A 89 0.65 -2.57 -17.36
CA PHE A 89 0.54 -2.36 -15.93
C PHE A 89 -0.92 -2.35 -15.48
N ARG A 90 -1.16 -2.78 -14.24
CA ARG A 90 -2.42 -2.57 -13.54
C ARG A 90 -2.19 -1.81 -12.24
N GLU A 91 -3.14 -0.93 -11.91
CA GLU A 91 -3.15 -0.25 -10.62
C GLU A 91 -3.49 -1.23 -9.50
N PHE A 92 -2.72 -1.18 -8.42
CA PHE A 92 -3.03 -1.80 -7.14
C PHE A 92 -3.10 -0.73 -6.08
N TYR A 93 -4.15 -0.73 -5.27
CA TYR A 93 -4.27 0.20 -4.17
C TYR A 93 -3.65 -0.40 -2.91
N ASP A 94 -2.64 0.30 -2.37
CA ASP A 94 -2.03 0.04 -1.07
C ASP A 94 -2.33 1.23 -0.15
N PRO A 95 -2.87 1.02 1.07
CA PRO A 95 -3.16 2.13 1.97
C PRO A 95 -1.93 2.95 2.37
N THR A 96 -0.76 2.33 2.47
CA THR A 96 0.49 2.97 2.89
C THR A 96 1.15 3.73 1.74
N TYR A 97 1.18 3.13 0.54
CA TYR A 97 1.92 3.66 -0.61
C TYR A 97 1.04 4.33 -1.69
N GLY A 98 -0.29 4.25 -1.55
CA GLY A 98 -1.24 4.78 -2.52
C GLY A 98 -1.43 3.85 -3.72
N ILE A 99 -1.39 4.39 -4.94
CA ILE A 99 -1.56 3.60 -6.16
C ILE A 99 -0.21 3.07 -6.65
N CYS A 100 -0.05 1.75 -6.53
CA CYS A 100 1.07 0.99 -7.04
C CYS A 100 0.82 0.59 -8.50
N GLN A 101 1.90 0.43 -9.28
CA GLN A 101 1.85 -0.02 -10.68
C GLN A 101 2.42 -1.44 -10.78
N MET A 102 1.58 -2.43 -11.08
CA MET A 102 1.98 -3.83 -11.18
C MET A 102 2.21 -4.23 -12.63
N PHE A 103 3.44 -4.59 -12.96
CA PHE A 103 3.83 -5.09 -14.28
C PHE A 103 3.48 -6.58 -14.42
N ASN A 104 3.05 -7.00 -15.62
CA ASN A 104 2.91 -8.41 -15.99
C ASN A 104 1.91 -9.24 -15.16
N ILE A 105 0.82 -8.64 -14.67
CA ILE A 105 -0.23 -9.38 -13.96
C ILE A 105 -0.93 -10.43 -14.86
N GLU A 106 -0.98 -10.21 -16.17
CA GLU A 106 -1.59 -11.15 -17.11
C GLU A 106 -0.66 -12.34 -17.42
N GLY A 107 0.63 -12.27 -17.06
CA GLY A 107 1.61 -13.33 -17.32
C GLY A 107 2.06 -13.41 -18.78
N ASN A 108 1.86 -12.34 -19.57
CA ASN A 108 2.22 -12.29 -20.98
C ASN A 108 3.74 -12.10 -21.21
N TYR A 109 4.48 -11.69 -20.17
CA TYR A 109 5.91 -11.46 -20.22
C TYR A 109 6.67 -12.61 -19.56
N SER A 110 7.65 -13.16 -20.28
CA SER A 110 8.59 -14.16 -19.78
C SER A 110 10.02 -13.85 -20.23
N SER A 111 10.99 -14.29 -19.43
CA SER A 111 12.42 -14.08 -19.71
C SER A 111 13.03 -15.40 -20.14
N SER A 112 13.62 -15.43 -21.35
CA SER A 112 14.33 -16.60 -21.89
C SER A 112 15.85 -16.50 -21.71
N ARG A 113 16.36 -15.31 -21.34
CA ARG A 113 17.79 -15.05 -21.15
C ARG A 113 18.01 -14.16 -19.93
N ALA A 114 18.91 -14.59 -19.06
CA ALA A 114 19.38 -13.77 -17.96
C ALA A 114 20.19 -12.56 -18.46
N GLY A 115 20.11 -11.45 -17.73
CA GLY A 115 20.90 -10.26 -17.98
C GLY A 115 20.07 -8.98 -17.87
N PRO A 116 20.70 -7.85 -17.47
CA PRO A 116 19.99 -6.60 -17.18
C PRO A 116 19.34 -5.97 -18.41
N LEU A 117 19.77 -6.32 -19.63
CA LEU A 117 19.14 -5.87 -20.88
C LEU A 117 17.82 -6.60 -21.18
N TYR A 118 17.70 -7.84 -20.73
CA TYR A 118 16.56 -8.72 -21.03
C TYR A 118 15.51 -8.71 -19.90
N GLY A 119 15.84 -8.21 -18.72
CA GLY A 119 14.89 -8.00 -17.63
C GLY A 119 14.02 -6.75 -17.80
N LEU A 120 13.19 -6.47 -16.78
CA LEU A 120 12.47 -5.22 -16.63
C LEU A 120 13.47 -4.11 -16.27
N ARG A 121 13.47 -3.03 -17.06
CA ARG A 121 14.26 -1.82 -16.81
C ARG A 121 13.33 -0.64 -16.81
N MET A 122 13.36 0.14 -15.73
CA MET A 122 12.53 1.32 -15.60
C MET A 122 13.35 2.52 -15.20
N VAL A 123 12.93 3.70 -15.65
CA VAL A 123 13.35 4.98 -15.10
C VAL A 123 12.13 5.59 -14.44
N ILE A 124 12.21 5.82 -13.14
CA ILE A 124 11.09 6.28 -12.32
C ILE A 124 11.41 7.66 -11.74
N ARG A 125 10.42 8.54 -11.80
CA ARG A 125 10.42 9.87 -11.22
C ARG A 125 9.92 9.81 -9.78
N THR A 126 10.64 10.45 -8.88
CA THR A 126 10.18 10.75 -7.51
C THR A 126 10.13 12.27 -7.34
N ASP A 127 9.00 12.81 -6.90
CA ASP A 127 8.81 14.26 -6.72
C ASP A 127 8.87 14.59 -5.23
N GLN A 128 10.08 14.71 -4.69
CA GLN A 128 10.34 14.91 -3.26
C GLN A 128 9.69 16.19 -2.71
N ALA A 129 9.43 17.18 -3.54
CA ALA A 129 8.74 18.41 -3.13
C ALA A 129 7.27 18.18 -2.76
N LYS A 130 6.67 17.05 -3.16
CA LYS A 130 5.29 16.67 -2.84
C LYS A 130 5.19 15.60 -1.76
N TYR A 131 6.31 15.23 -1.16
CA TYR A 131 6.31 14.19 -0.14
C TYR A 131 5.55 14.64 1.08
N LEU A 132 4.90 13.68 1.74
CA LEU A 132 4.36 13.96 3.06
C LEU A 132 5.51 14.33 3.98
N PRO A 133 5.32 15.31 4.86
CA PRO A 133 6.45 15.83 5.60
C PRO A 133 7.10 14.82 6.58
N TRP A 134 6.38 13.77 6.97
CA TRP A 134 6.85 12.65 7.78
C TRP A 134 7.36 11.44 6.97
N THR A 135 7.45 11.56 5.63
CA THR A 135 8.07 10.55 4.80
C THR A 135 9.59 10.60 4.98
N GLU A 136 10.14 9.60 5.67
CA GLU A 136 11.57 9.56 6.03
C GLU A 136 12.48 9.22 4.83
N THR A 137 11.98 8.44 3.88
CA THR A 137 12.80 7.90 2.78
C THR A 137 12.31 8.38 1.42
N ALA A 138 13.20 9.06 0.68
CA ALA A 138 12.99 9.38 -0.73
C ALA A 138 13.34 8.18 -1.63
N GLY A 139 12.40 7.72 -2.45
CA GLY A 139 12.65 6.59 -3.35
C GLY A 139 11.38 5.88 -3.80
N MET A 140 11.57 4.68 -4.34
CA MET A 140 10.48 3.76 -4.67
C MET A 140 10.62 2.48 -3.85
N VAL A 141 9.48 1.90 -3.49
CA VAL A 141 9.40 0.54 -2.95
C VAL A 141 8.86 -0.36 -4.05
N MET A 142 9.49 -1.51 -4.25
CA MET A 142 9.04 -2.53 -5.21
C MET A 142 8.94 -3.89 -4.54
N SER A 143 7.88 -4.63 -4.85
CA SER A 143 7.71 -6.02 -4.42
C SER A 143 7.73 -6.92 -5.64
N ILE A 144 8.36 -8.09 -5.52
CA ILE A 144 8.37 -9.15 -6.53
C ILE A 144 7.58 -10.31 -5.96
N HIS A 145 6.50 -10.69 -6.63
CA HIS A 145 5.58 -11.73 -6.19
C HIS A 145 5.12 -12.60 -7.37
N GLY A 146 4.51 -13.74 -7.06
CA GLY A 146 3.85 -14.60 -8.04
C GLY A 146 2.64 -13.92 -8.69
N LYS A 147 2.23 -14.39 -9.87
CA LYS A 147 1.16 -13.78 -10.67
C LYS A 147 -0.16 -13.61 -9.90
N ASP A 148 -0.56 -14.65 -9.18
CA ASP A 148 -1.86 -14.73 -8.49
C ASP A 148 -1.74 -14.44 -6.97
N GLU A 149 -0.58 -13.92 -6.56
CA GLU A 149 -0.27 -13.53 -5.19
C GLU A 149 -0.58 -12.05 -4.94
N ALA A 150 -1.04 -11.72 -3.74
CA ALA A 150 -1.24 -10.33 -3.34
C ALA A 150 0.12 -9.66 -3.05
N PRO A 151 0.37 -8.43 -3.53
CA PRO A 151 1.58 -7.71 -3.18
C PRO A 151 1.48 -7.11 -1.78
N PHE A 152 2.54 -7.30 -0.98
CA PHE A 152 2.72 -6.66 0.33
C PHE A 152 4.02 -5.85 0.36
N PRO A 153 4.07 -4.67 -0.26
CA PRO A 153 5.29 -3.86 -0.36
C PRO A 153 5.80 -3.37 1.00
N ASP A 154 4.95 -3.31 2.02
CA ASP A 154 5.32 -2.95 3.39
C ASP A 154 6.07 -4.07 4.14
N VAL A 155 5.89 -5.34 3.72
CA VAL A 155 6.53 -6.52 4.33
C VAL A 155 7.66 -7.09 3.45
N PHE A 156 7.40 -7.20 2.14
CA PHE A 156 8.30 -7.83 1.16
C PHE A 156 8.87 -6.83 0.15
N GLY A 157 8.85 -5.54 0.48
CA GLY A 157 9.36 -4.48 -0.37
C GLY A 157 10.89 -4.35 -0.37
N TYR A 158 11.43 -4.10 -1.56
CA TYR A 158 12.79 -3.65 -1.79
C TYR A 158 12.78 -2.17 -2.08
N PHE A 159 13.72 -1.44 -1.49
CA PHE A 159 13.85 0.00 -1.66
C PHE A 159 14.87 0.34 -2.74
N ALA A 160 14.53 1.28 -3.62
CA ALA A 160 15.47 1.90 -4.55
C ALA A 160 15.51 3.42 -4.34
N ALA A 161 16.71 3.91 -4.02
CA ALA A 161 16.97 5.32 -3.77
C ALA A 161 17.02 6.12 -5.09
N PRO A 162 16.60 7.39 -5.09
CA PRO A 162 16.74 8.28 -6.24
C PRO A 162 18.21 8.63 -6.48
N GLY A 163 18.51 9.09 -7.70
CA GLY A 163 19.85 9.56 -8.07
C GLY A 163 20.87 8.45 -8.36
N THR A 164 20.52 7.19 -8.14
CA THR A 164 21.39 6.04 -8.45
C THR A 164 20.60 4.94 -9.16
N ALA A 165 21.29 4.08 -9.89
CA ALA A 165 20.69 2.90 -10.48
C ALA A 165 20.70 1.75 -9.46
N THR A 166 19.52 1.20 -9.14
CA THR A 166 19.40 -0.02 -8.36
C THR A 166 19.26 -1.20 -9.32
N SER A 167 20.09 -2.23 -9.16
CA SER A 167 20.05 -3.45 -9.99
C SER A 167 19.78 -4.66 -9.10
N MET A 168 18.76 -5.44 -9.45
CA MET A 168 18.36 -6.63 -8.70
C MET A 168 18.41 -7.86 -9.60
N GLY A 169 19.21 -8.85 -9.21
CA GLY A 169 19.17 -10.19 -9.79
C GLY A 169 18.12 -11.03 -9.08
N VAL A 170 17.21 -11.63 -9.81
CA VAL A 170 16.14 -12.48 -9.25
C VAL A 170 16.39 -13.94 -9.61
N ARG A 171 16.20 -14.83 -8.65
CA ARG A 171 16.25 -16.28 -8.84
C ARG A 171 14.95 -16.89 -8.35
N PHE A 172 14.29 -17.67 -9.21
CA PHE A 172 13.13 -18.45 -8.80
C PHE A 172 13.57 -19.66 -7.94
N VAL A 173 12.94 -19.82 -6.79
CA VAL A 173 13.14 -20.94 -5.88
C VAL A 173 11.77 -21.40 -5.41
N GLU A 174 11.46 -22.67 -5.65
CA GLU A 174 10.22 -23.31 -5.19
C GLU A 174 10.55 -24.26 -4.04
N THR A 175 9.74 -24.21 -2.97
CA THR A 175 9.89 -25.09 -1.81
C THR A 175 8.56 -25.78 -1.53
N SER A 176 8.55 -27.11 -1.58
CA SER A 176 7.40 -27.93 -1.21
C SER A 176 7.63 -28.57 0.16
N ARG A 177 6.59 -28.59 1.00
CA ARG A 177 6.61 -29.20 2.35
C ARG A 177 5.45 -30.17 2.48
N LEU A 178 5.70 -31.29 3.14
CA LEU A 178 4.65 -32.26 3.42
C LEU A 178 3.70 -31.75 4.51
N PRO A 179 2.37 -31.91 4.35
CA PRO A 179 1.40 -31.58 5.39
C PRO A 179 1.39 -32.67 6.48
N HIS A 180 0.42 -32.61 7.40
CA HIS A 180 0.23 -33.63 8.44
C HIS A 180 0.28 -35.06 7.85
N PRO A 181 1.00 -36.01 8.48
CA PRO A 181 1.62 -35.95 9.82
C PRO A 181 3.04 -35.37 9.91
N TYR A 182 3.63 -34.94 8.78
CA TYR A 182 5.04 -34.50 8.74
C TYR A 182 5.25 -33.02 9.10
N GLY A 183 4.16 -32.25 9.15
CA GLY A 183 4.16 -30.84 9.53
C GLY A 183 2.74 -30.31 9.79
N THR A 184 2.64 -29.02 10.08
CA THR A 184 1.37 -28.30 10.30
C THR A 184 0.93 -27.49 9.09
N CYS A 185 1.56 -27.71 7.93
CA CYS A 185 1.19 -27.04 6.68
C CYS A 185 -0.25 -27.39 6.28
N THR A 186 -1.00 -26.37 5.86
CA THR A 186 -2.29 -26.55 5.19
C THR A 186 -2.11 -27.10 3.78
N LYS A 187 -3.13 -27.77 3.26
CA LYS A 187 -3.23 -28.18 1.84
C LYS A 187 -4.00 -27.15 1.00
N GLU A 188 -4.50 -26.09 1.63
CA GLU A 188 -5.22 -25.03 0.95
C GLU A 188 -4.25 -24.20 0.10
N GLU A 189 -4.49 -24.18 -1.20
CA GLU A 189 -3.70 -23.39 -2.15
C GLU A 189 -4.35 -22.03 -2.48
N LEU A 190 -5.63 -21.88 -2.14
CA LEU A 190 -6.40 -20.66 -2.37
C LEU A 190 -6.95 -20.15 -1.04
N LEU A 191 -6.87 -18.83 -0.85
CA LEU A 191 -7.52 -18.12 0.23
C LEU A 191 -8.87 -17.58 -0.27
N ALA A 192 -9.96 -18.00 0.37
CA ALA A 192 -11.30 -17.47 0.16
C ALA A 192 -11.70 -16.49 1.28
N GLY A 193 -10.84 -15.52 1.57
CA GLY A 193 -11.09 -14.50 2.58
C GLY A 193 -12.06 -13.43 2.11
N LYS A 194 -12.74 -12.78 3.05
CA LYS A 194 -13.68 -11.67 2.76
C LYS A 194 -12.96 -10.43 2.22
N HIS A 195 -11.72 -10.20 2.62
CA HIS A 195 -10.95 -8.99 2.34
C HIS A 195 -9.70 -9.24 1.51
N TYR A 196 -9.15 -10.45 1.59
CA TYR A 196 -8.04 -10.94 0.78
C TYR A 196 -8.43 -12.27 0.15
N ASN A 197 -8.27 -12.38 -1.17
CA ASN A 197 -8.56 -13.58 -1.95
C ASN A 197 -7.43 -13.89 -2.93
N GLY A 198 -7.46 -15.09 -3.52
CA GLY A 198 -6.47 -15.53 -4.52
C GLY A 198 -5.58 -16.64 -3.97
N THR A 199 -4.33 -16.70 -4.40
CA THR A 199 -3.36 -17.69 -3.91
C THR A 199 -3.18 -17.56 -2.40
N TYR A 200 -3.18 -18.69 -1.70
CA TYR A 200 -2.96 -18.73 -0.27
C TYR A 200 -1.57 -18.23 0.08
N GLN A 201 -1.53 -17.16 0.88
CA GLN A 201 -0.33 -16.64 1.49
C GLN A 201 -0.60 -16.43 2.98
N VAL A 202 0.40 -16.72 3.81
CA VAL A 202 0.29 -16.55 5.27
C VAL A 202 -0.06 -15.11 5.63
N GLU A 203 0.54 -14.12 4.95
CA GLU A 203 0.27 -12.69 5.19
C GLU A 203 -1.18 -12.32 4.83
N SER A 204 -1.69 -12.76 3.67
CA SER A 204 -3.09 -12.57 3.26
C SER A 204 -4.06 -13.17 4.26
N CYS A 205 -3.79 -14.39 4.73
CA CYS A 205 -4.61 -15.09 5.71
C CYS A 205 -4.63 -14.34 7.04
N PHE A 206 -3.46 -13.91 7.53
CA PHE A 206 -3.32 -13.16 8.77
C PHE A 206 -4.04 -11.81 8.71
N ARG A 207 -3.82 -11.02 7.65
CA ARG A 207 -4.48 -9.71 7.48
C ARG A 207 -5.99 -9.84 7.34
N ASN A 208 -6.48 -10.87 6.63
CA ASN A 208 -7.92 -11.14 6.54
C ASN A 208 -8.52 -11.43 7.91
N CYS A 209 -7.92 -12.36 8.66
CA CYS A 209 -8.37 -12.74 10.00
C CYS A 209 -8.33 -11.55 10.98
N LEU A 210 -7.24 -10.78 10.96
CA LEU A 210 -7.09 -9.59 11.79
C LEU A 210 -8.19 -8.57 11.50
N GLN A 211 -8.46 -8.28 10.22
CA GLN A 211 -9.47 -7.31 9.84
C GLN A 211 -10.88 -7.78 10.23
N GLU A 212 -11.20 -9.06 10.04
CA GLU A 212 -12.49 -9.63 10.47
C GLU A 212 -12.66 -9.55 12.00
N LYS A 213 -11.58 -9.81 12.75
CA LYS A 213 -11.60 -9.71 14.21
C LYS A 213 -11.77 -8.27 14.69
N ILE A 214 -11.09 -7.31 14.07
CA ILE A 214 -11.27 -5.87 14.36
C ILE A 214 -12.73 -5.47 14.12
N VAL A 215 -13.33 -5.91 13.02
CA VAL A 215 -14.74 -5.62 12.74
C VAL A 215 -15.68 -6.25 13.77
N ALA A 216 -15.43 -7.49 14.17
CA ALA A 216 -16.24 -8.20 15.16
C ALA A 216 -16.18 -7.56 16.55
N ASP A 217 -14.98 -7.19 17.00
CA ASP A 217 -14.75 -6.69 18.36
C ASP A 217 -15.02 -5.17 18.47
N CYS A 218 -14.74 -4.40 17.40
CA CYS A 218 -14.78 -2.92 17.42
C CYS A 218 -15.98 -2.32 16.67
N GLY A 219 -16.64 -3.07 15.78
CA GLY A 219 -17.72 -2.56 14.93
C GLY A 219 -17.28 -1.60 13.82
N CYS A 220 -15.97 -1.54 13.53
CA CYS A 220 -15.36 -0.68 12.52
C CYS A 220 -14.18 -1.39 11.85
N TYR A 221 -13.69 -0.90 10.71
CA TYR A 221 -12.53 -1.49 10.01
C TYR A 221 -11.25 -0.64 10.17
N ASP A 222 -10.07 -1.26 10.15
CA ASP A 222 -8.76 -0.56 10.14
C ASP A 222 -8.35 -0.26 8.68
N PRO A 223 -8.27 1.02 8.25
CA PRO A 223 -7.93 1.37 6.87
C PRO A 223 -6.48 1.08 6.48
N ALA A 224 -5.63 0.67 7.43
CA ALA A 224 -4.30 0.15 7.10
C ALA A 224 -4.35 -1.20 6.36
N TYR A 225 -5.48 -1.90 6.40
CA TYR A 225 -5.69 -3.17 5.70
C TYR A 225 -6.81 -3.05 4.67
N SER A 226 -6.77 -3.92 3.66
CA SER A 226 -7.85 -4.02 2.67
C SER A 226 -9.17 -4.31 3.36
N PHE A 227 -10.22 -3.63 2.94
CA PHE A 227 -11.57 -3.85 3.42
C PHE A 227 -12.56 -3.74 2.26
N ILE A 228 -13.31 -4.82 2.04
CA ILE A 228 -14.41 -4.82 1.08
C ILE A 228 -15.65 -4.30 1.81
N ASN A 229 -15.96 -3.02 1.59
CA ASN A 229 -17.09 -2.34 2.21
C ASN A 229 -18.32 -2.40 1.30
N ASP A 230 -19.46 -2.82 1.84
CA ASP A 230 -20.79 -2.68 1.21
C ASP A 230 -21.46 -1.33 1.57
N GLY A 231 -20.77 -0.49 2.34
CA GLY A 231 -21.23 0.82 2.81
C GLY A 231 -21.81 0.81 4.22
N THR A 232 -21.92 -0.36 4.88
CA THR A 232 -22.54 -0.48 6.20
C THR A 232 -21.56 -0.22 7.35
N ILE A 233 -20.28 -0.55 7.16
CA ILE A 233 -19.25 -0.46 8.20
C ILE A 233 -18.35 0.73 7.93
N LYS A 234 -18.24 1.61 8.93
CA LYS A 234 -17.38 2.79 8.86
C LYS A 234 -15.95 2.45 9.27
N SER A 235 -15.00 3.27 8.83
CA SER A 235 -13.62 3.16 9.31
C SER A 235 -13.56 3.47 10.81
N CYS A 236 -12.60 2.89 11.53
CA CYS A 236 -12.44 3.20 12.96
C CYS A 236 -12.12 4.68 13.22
N ASP A 237 -11.52 5.40 12.26
CA ASP A 237 -11.36 6.87 12.36
C ASP A 237 -12.70 7.62 12.35
N ASP A 238 -13.65 7.18 11.50
CA ASP A 238 -14.94 7.86 11.34
C ASP A 238 -15.85 7.74 12.57
N VAL A 239 -15.65 6.71 13.39
CA VAL A 239 -16.40 6.49 14.65
C VAL A 239 -15.69 7.09 15.86
N GLY A 240 -14.57 7.79 15.65
CA GLY A 240 -13.83 8.47 16.72
C GLY A 240 -13.02 7.54 17.62
N ASP A 241 -12.88 6.26 17.25
CA ASP A 241 -11.93 5.37 17.90
C ASP A 241 -10.54 5.65 17.33
N SER A 242 -9.64 6.17 18.16
CA SER A 242 -8.24 6.22 17.76
C SER A 242 -7.83 4.78 17.52
N LEU A 243 -7.61 4.35 16.26
CA LEU A 243 -7.43 2.93 15.91
C LEU A 243 -6.26 2.18 16.62
N LEU A 244 -5.56 2.85 17.55
CA LEU A 244 -4.61 2.27 18.48
C LEU A 244 -5.38 1.53 19.59
N ASN A 245 -6.51 2.04 20.06
CA ASN A 245 -7.18 1.44 21.22
C ASN A 245 -7.75 0.07 20.87
N CYS A 246 -8.58 -0.04 19.82
CA CYS A 246 -9.19 -1.32 19.53
C CYS A 246 -8.23 -2.33 18.88
N LYS A 247 -7.34 -1.90 17.96
CA LYS A 247 -6.33 -2.81 17.39
C LYS A 247 -5.38 -3.40 18.45
N PHE A 248 -4.88 -2.58 19.39
CA PHE A 248 -4.03 -3.09 20.47
C PHE A 248 -4.80 -4.03 21.40
N SER A 249 -6.08 -3.75 21.66
CA SER A 249 -6.96 -4.67 22.39
C SER A 249 -7.13 -6.01 21.67
N VAL A 250 -7.34 -6.00 20.35
CA VAL A 250 -7.59 -7.19 19.53
C VAL A 250 -6.38 -8.11 19.42
N ILE A 251 -5.17 -7.53 19.35
CA ILE A 251 -3.90 -8.26 19.22
C ILE A 251 -3.40 -8.75 20.60
N GLY A 252 -4.03 -8.33 21.69
CA GLY A 252 -3.70 -8.77 23.04
C GLY A 252 -2.40 -8.15 23.54
N GLY A 253 -2.43 -6.84 23.77
CA GLY A 253 -1.34 -6.10 24.44
C GLY A 253 -0.94 -6.70 25.79
#